data_AF-X1INU9-F1
#
_entry.id   AF-X1INU9-F1
#
_cell.length_a   1.000
_cell.length_b   1.000
_cell.length_c   1.000
_cell.angle_alpha   90.00
_cell.angle_beta   90.00
_cell.angle_gamma   90.00
#
_symmetry.space_group_name_H-M   'P 1'
#
loop_
_entity.id
_entity.type
_entity.pdbx_description
1 polymer ?
#
loop_
_entity_poly.entity_id
_entity_poly.type
_entity_poly.pdbx_seq_one_letter_code
_entity_poly.pdbx_strand_id
1 'polypeptide(L)'
;ALALGIYAAVVLSLFKLIPVTLTLAGIGGFILSIGMAIDANILIFSRMREELRGQKSFTQSVEDGFNRAWPAIRDGNLTTLLVAIILFGFGTSFIKGFALTLSLGILISMLSAIFITKNFLRCFIRTRLENWKWFL
;
A
#
# COMPACT_ATOMS: atom_id res chain seq x y z
N ALA A 1 -2.52 15.83 5.90
CA ALA A 1 -2.48 16.78 4.76
C ALA A 1 -1.20 16.63 3.93
N LEU A 2 0.00 16.82 4.51
CA LEU A 2 1.29 16.70 3.80
C LEU A 2 1.54 15.34 3.12
N ALA A 3 1.24 14.22 3.81
CA ALA A 3 1.40 12.88 3.25
C ALA A 3 0.50 12.62 2.01
N LEU A 4 -0.72 13.16 2.00
CA LEU A 4 -1.65 13.11 0.87
C LEU A 4 -1.17 13.96 -0.31
N GLY A 5 -0.56 15.12 -0.03
CA GLY A 5 0.02 15.97 -1.06
C GLY A 5 1.23 15.34 -1.77
N ILE A 6 2.10 14.65 -1.01
CA ILE A 6 3.26 13.95 -1.58
C ILE A 6 2.82 12.74 -2.42
N TYR A 7 1.83 11.98 -1.95
CA TYR A 7 1.24 10.88 -2.73
C TYR A 7 0.62 11.38 -4.04
N ALA A 8 -0.17 12.46 -3.99
CA ALA A 8 -0.78 13.06 -5.17
C ALA A 8 0.27 13.59 -6.17
N ALA A 9 1.33 14.23 -5.69
CA ALA A 9 2.40 14.77 -6.54
C ALA A 9 3.22 13.67 -7.24
N VAL A 10 3.49 12.55 -6.54
CA VAL A 10 4.20 11.39 -7.11
C VAL A 10 3.34 10.68 -8.15
N VAL A 11 2.05 10.51 -7.88
CA VAL A 11 1.08 9.91 -8.82
C VAL A 11 0.92 10.77 -10.08
N LEU A 12 0.78 12.09 -9.93
CA LEU A 12 0.71 13.03 -11.07
C LEU A 12 2.01 13.06 -11.89
N SER A 13 3.17 12.96 -11.24
CA SER A 13 4.46 12.93 -11.93
C SER A 13 4.68 11.61 -12.70
N LEU A 14 4.22 10.49 -12.14
CA LEU A 14 4.24 9.18 -12.81
C LEU A 14 3.30 9.12 -14.03
N PHE A 15 2.12 9.76 -13.94
CA PHE A 15 1.21 9.88 -15.09
C PHE A 15 1.79 10.72 -16.24
N LYS A 16 2.71 11.65 -15.94
CA LYS A 16 3.38 12.47 -16.97
C LYS A 16 4.59 11.78 -17.60
N LEU A 17 5.24 10.86 -16.87
CA LEU A 17 6.47 10.18 -17.29
C LEU A 17 6.23 8.91 -18.11
N ILE A 18 5.08 8.26 -17.96
CA ILE A 18 4.76 7.04 -18.70
C ILE A 18 3.72 7.39 -19.77
N PRO A 19 4.03 7.26 -21.07
CA PRO A 19 3.06 7.45 -22.14
C PRO A 19 2.13 6.22 -22.19
N VAL A 20 1.35 6.01 -21.13
CA VAL A 20 0.29 5.00 -21.12
C VAL A 20 -0.94 5.64 -21.75
N THR A 21 -1.43 5.04 -22.83
CA THR A 21 -2.76 5.39 -23.34
C THR A 21 -3.78 5.08 -22.23
N LEU A 22 -4.28 6.14 -21.58
CA LEU A 22 -5.35 6.08 -20.57
C LEU A 22 -6.65 5.63 -21.25
N THR A 23 -6.75 4.32 -21.48
CA THR A 23 -7.98 3.66 -21.90
C THR A 23 -8.90 3.50 -20.69
N LEU A 24 -10.20 3.28 -20.92
CA LEU A 24 -11.18 3.04 -19.85
C LEU A 24 -10.73 1.89 -18.92
N ALA A 25 -10.13 0.84 -19.49
CA ALA A 25 -9.54 -0.27 -18.76
C ALA A 25 -8.38 0.15 -17.85
N GLY A 26 -7.49 1.02 -18.36
CA GLY A 26 -6.35 1.53 -17.59
C GLY A 26 -6.78 2.36 -16.38
N ILE A 27 -7.85 3.15 -16.52
CA ILE A 27 -8.44 3.91 -15.40
C ILE A 27 -9.02 2.94 -14.36
N GLY A 28 -9.69 1.87 -14.79
CA GLY A 28 -10.20 0.83 -13.89
C GLY A 28 -9.09 0.12 -13.11
N GLY A 29 -7.97 -0.21 -13.76
CA GLY A 29 -6.81 -0.82 -13.12
C GLY A 29 -6.14 0.11 -12.10
N PHE A 30 -6.11 1.41 -12.41
CA PHE A 30 -5.61 2.44 -11.50
C PHE A 30 -6.49 2.61 -10.25
N ILE A 31 -7.81 2.70 -10.39
CA ILE A 31 -8.73 2.80 -9.25
C ILE A 31 -8.62 1.56 -8.36
N LEU A 32 -8.53 0.37 -8.96
CA LEU A 32 -8.33 -0.88 -8.22
C LEU A 32 -7.01 -0.88 -7.43
N SER A 33 -5.93 -0.38 -8.03
CA SER A 33 -4.64 -0.21 -7.37
C SER A 33 -4.74 0.69 -6.13
N ILE A 34 -5.52 1.76 -6.16
CA ILE A 34 -5.72 2.63 -5.00
C ILE A 34 -6.42 1.86 -3.88
N GLY A 35 -7.46 1.09 -4.20
CA GLY A 35 -8.16 0.25 -3.22
C GLY A 35 -7.23 -0.74 -2.51
N MET A 36 -6.38 -1.42 -3.28
CA MET A 36 -5.39 -2.38 -2.74
C MET A 36 -4.33 -1.69 -1.87
N ALA A 37 -3.94 -0.45 -2.20
CA ALA A 37 -3.03 0.33 -1.36
C ALA A 37 -3.66 0.74 -0.02
N ILE A 38 -4.96 1.03 -0.01
CA ILE A 38 -5.70 1.36 1.22
C ILE A 38 -5.88 0.12 2.11
N ASP A 39 -6.22 -1.03 1.52
CA ASP A 39 -6.43 -2.29 2.24
C ASP A 39 -5.20 -2.71 3.07
N ALA A 40 -4.00 -2.62 2.49
CA ALA A 40 -2.75 -2.90 3.19
C ALA A 40 -2.54 -1.99 4.42
N ASN A 41 -2.88 -0.70 4.31
CA ASN A 41 -2.76 0.23 5.43
C ASN A 41 -3.76 -0.08 6.54
N ILE A 42 -5.01 -0.40 6.19
CA ILE A 42 -6.05 -0.76 7.16
C ILE A 42 -5.65 -2.04 7.92
N LEU A 43 -5.07 -3.03 7.23
CA LEU A 43 -4.63 -4.28 7.85
C LEU A 43 -3.49 -4.06 8.86
N ILE A 44 -2.53 -3.20 8.57
CA ILE A 44 -1.48 -2.84 9.54
C ILE A 44 -2.10 -2.21 10.78
N PHE A 45 -3.01 -1.23 10.59
CA PHE A 45 -3.68 -0.56 11.71
C PHE A 45 -4.53 -1.51 12.55
N SER A 46 -5.22 -2.48 11.93
CA SER A 46 -6.04 -3.45 12.67
C SER A 46 -5.17 -4.38 13.52
N ARG A 47 -4.04 -4.88 12.98
CA ARG A 47 -3.10 -5.71 13.73
C ARG A 47 -2.40 -4.93 14.85
N MET A 48 -2.00 -3.68 14.60
CA MET A 48 -1.47 -2.82 15.65
C MET A 48 -2.47 -2.61 16.79
N ARG A 49 -3.76 -2.42 16.49
CA ARG A 49 -4.81 -2.26 17.50
C ARG A 49 -5.04 -3.54 18.31
N GLU A 50 -4.93 -4.72 17.69
CA GLU A 50 -4.95 -6.00 18.41
C GLU A 50 -3.78 -6.12 19.40
N GLU A 51 -2.55 -5.78 18.97
CA GLU A 51 -1.36 -5.83 19.84
C GLU A 51 -1.42 -4.78 20.97
N LEU A 52 -2.02 -3.61 20.73
CA LEU A 52 -2.24 -2.58 21.77
C LEU A 52 -3.26 -3.03 22.83
N ARG A 53 -4.32 -3.74 22.41
CA ARG A 53 -5.29 -4.37 23.34
C ARG A 53 -4.65 -5.45 24.22
N GLY A 54 -3.55 -6.05 23.76
CA GLY A 54 -2.73 -6.98 24.54
C GLY A 54 -1.85 -6.32 25.61
N GLN A 55 -2.02 -5.03 25.90
CA GLN A 55 -1.22 -4.24 26.87
C GLN A 55 0.28 -4.15 26.56
N LYS A 56 0.68 -4.37 25.30
CA LYS A 56 2.07 -4.14 24.86
C LYS A 56 2.36 -2.63 24.78
N SER A 57 3.62 -2.26 24.97
CA SER A 57 4.07 -0.88 24.77
C SER A 57 3.81 -0.45 23.32
N PHE A 58 3.42 0.81 23.10
CA PHE A 58 3.08 1.34 21.78
C PHE A 58 4.15 1.03 20.72
N THR A 59 5.42 1.17 21.08
CA THR A 59 6.56 0.85 20.20
C THR A 59 6.61 -0.64 19.81
N GLN A 60 6.35 -1.54 20.76
CA GLN A 60 6.29 -2.98 20.50
C GLN A 60 5.05 -3.36 19.68
N SER A 61 3.89 -2.79 19.96
CA SER A 61 2.65 -3.07 19.21
C SER A 61 2.76 -2.66 17.74
N VAL A 62 3.49 -1.59 17.46
CA VAL A 62 3.81 -1.15 16.09
C VAL A 62 4.67 -2.18 15.37
N GLU A 63 5.78 -2.60 15.99
CA GLU A 63 6.76 -3.49 15.37
C GLU A 63 6.17 -4.90 15.18
N ASP A 64 5.46 -5.41 16.19
CA ASP A 64 4.75 -6.70 16.13
C ASP A 64 3.59 -6.66 15.14
N GLY A 65 2.82 -5.56 15.12
CA GLY A 65 1.72 -5.36 14.18
C GLY A 65 2.20 -5.36 12.73
N PHE A 66 3.33 -4.71 12.44
CA PHE A 66 3.95 -4.72 11.13
C PHE A 66 4.47 -6.11 10.76
N ASN A 67 5.17 -6.80 11.68
CA ASN A 67 5.69 -8.15 11.45
C ASN A 67 4.58 -9.18 11.18
N ARG A 68 3.42 -9.05 11.85
CA ARG A 68 2.26 -9.94 11.63
C ARG A 68 1.46 -9.59 10.37
N ALA A 69 1.38 -8.31 10.01
CA ALA A 69 0.67 -7.89 8.80
C ALA A 69 1.50 -8.12 7.52
N TRP A 70 2.82 -8.09 7.60
CA TRP A 70 3.72 -8.16 6.46
C TRP A 70 3.53 -9.41 5.56
N PRO A 71 3.44 -10.65 6.11
CA PRO A 71 3.20 -11.84 5.28
C PRO A 71 1.89 -11.76 4.50
N ALA A 72 0.81 -11.33 5.16
CA ALA A 72 -0.51 -11.21 4.53
C ALA A 72 -0.53 -10.17 3.40
N ILE A 73 0.13 -9.02 3.59
CA ILE A 73 0.23 -7.97 2.57
C ILE A 73 1.06 -8.45 1.39
N ARG A 74 2.20 -9.09 1.66
CA ARG A 74 3.08 -9.61 0.61
C ARG A 74 2.37 -10.67 -0.22
N ASP A 75 1.78 -11.66 0.44
CA ASP A 75 1.18 -12.81 -0.24
C ASP A 75 -0.09 -12.39 -1.01
N GLY A 76 -0.86 -11.43 -0.48
CA GLY A 76 -1.99 -10.82 -1.18
C GLY A 76 -1.57 -10.09 -2.47
N ASN A 77 -0.63 -9.15 -2.36
CA ASN A 77 -0.13 -8.40 -3.53
C ASN A 77 0.55 -9.30 -4.56
N LEU A 78 1.29 -10.32 -4.12
CA LEU A 78 1.97 -11.27 -5.00
C LEU A 78 0.97 -12.13 -5.79
N THR A 79 -0.11 -12.56 -5.16
CA THR A 79 -1.21 -13.27 -5.83
C THR A 79 -1.87 -12.38 -6.89
N THR A 80 -2.16 -11.12 -6.57
CA THR A 80 -2.75 -10.18 -7.55
C THR A 80 -1.79 -9.88 -8.69
N LEU A 81 -0.49 -9.78 -8.42
CA LEU A 81 0.54 -9.58 -9.45
C LEU A 81 0.64 -10.79 -10.39
N LEU A 82 0.54 -12.01 -9.88
CA LEU A 82 0.46 -13.22 -10.71
C LEU A 82 -0.77 -13.21 -11.63
N VAL A 83 -1.94 -12.84 -11.09
CA VAL A 83 -3.16 -12.68 -11.90
C VAL A 83 -2.95 -11.62 -12.97
N ALA A 84 -2.35 -10.49 -12.65
CA ALA A 84 -2.08 -9.42 -13.61
C ALA A 84 -1.13 -9.88 -14.73
N ILE A 85 -0.09 -10.68 -14.42
CA ILE A 85 0.80 -11.27 -15.43
C ILE A 85 0.04 -12.20 -16.38
N ILE A 86 -0.84 -13.06 -15.84
CA ILE A 86 -1.66 -13.96 -16.65
C ILE A 86 -2.60 -13.14 -17.56
N LEU A 87 -3.26 -12.11 -17.00
CA LEU A 87 -4.13 -11.21 -17.76
C LEU A 87 -3.38 -10.43 -18.84
N PHE A 88 -2.12 -10.08 -18.61
CA PHE A 88 -1.30 -9.42 -19.62
C PHE A 88 -0.90 -10.36 -20.76
N GLY A 89 -0.56 -11.62 -20.44
CA GLY A 89 -0.17 -12.63 -21.44
C GLY A 89 -1.34 -13.16 -22.28
N PHE A 90 -2.46 -13.48 -21.64
CA PHE A 90 -3.61 -14.15 -22.27
C PHE A 90 -4.80 -13.22 -22.54
N GLY A 91 -4.79 -11.99 -22.03
CA GLY A 91 -5.88 -11.04 -22.21
C GLY A 91 -5.92 -10.38 -23.59
N THR A 92 -7.08 -9.80 -23.91
CA THR A 92 -7.28 -8.97 -25.11
C THR A 92 -6.60 -7.60 -24.95
N SER A 93 -6.45 -6.83 -26.04
CA SER A 93 -5.79 -5.52 -26.01
C SER A 93 -6.33 -4.55 -24.94
N PHE A 94 -7.63 -4.63 -24.62
CA PHE A 94 -8.25 -3.86 -23.54
C PHE A 94 -7.79 -4.33 -22.15
N ILE A 95 -7.79 -5.64 -21.91
CA ILE A 95 -7.39 -6.26 -20.63
C ILE A 95 -5.90 -6.06 -20.36
N LYS A 96 -5.07 -6.02 -21.40
CA LYS A 96 -3.63 -5.72 -21.27
C LYS A 96 -3.38 -4.34 -20.66
N GLY A 97 -4.16 -3.33 -21.05
CA GLY A 97 -4.06 -1.98 -20.46
C GLY A 97 -4.47 -1.95 -18.98
N PHE A 98 -5.50 -2.72 -18.62
CA PHE A 98 -5.89 -2.91 -17.21
C PHE A 98 -4.80 -3.63 -16.40
N ALA A 99 -4.26 -4.74 -16.93
CA ALA A 99 -3.24 -5.53 -16.26
C ALA A 99 -1.94 -4.75 -16.03
N LEU A 100 -1.54 -3.91 -16.99
CA LEU A 100 -0.33 -3.08 -16.90
C LEU A 100 -0.47 -2.01 -15.81
N THR A 101 -1.60 -1.28 -15.81
CA THR A 101 -1.88 -0.25 -14.79
C THR A 101 -2.04 -0.84 -13.39
N LEU A 102 -2.70 -1.99 -13.26
CA LEU A 102 -2.80 -2.72 -11.99
C LEU A 102 -1.43 -3.18 -11.47
N SER A 103 -0.59 -3.74 -12.35
CA SER A 103 0.75 -4.21 -11.98
C SER A 103 1.65 -3.08 -11.50
N LEU A 104 1.66 -1.96 -12.23
CA LEU A 104 2.38 -0.74 -11.82
C LEU A 104 1.90 -0.25 -10.45
N GLY A 105 0.58 -0.22 -10.26
CA GLY A 105 -0.04 0.19 -9.00
C GLY A 105 0.35 -0.67 -7.80
N ILE A 106 0.38 -2.00 -7.97
CA ILE A 106 0.82 -2.94 -6.93
C ILE A 106 2.29 -2.75 -6.60
N LEU A 107 3.16 -2.60 -7.60
CA LEU A 107 4.60 -2.39 -7.39
C LEU A 107 4.88 -1.09 -6.63
N ILE A 108 4.21 0.00 -7.01
CA ILE A 108 4.33 1.30 -6.32
C ILE A 108 3.77 1.20 -4.89
N SER A 109 2.64 0.51 -4.70
CA SER A 109 2.03 0.30 -3.38
C SER A 109 2.94 -0.49 -2.44
N MET A 110 3.51 -1.61 -2.91
CA MET A 110 4.45 -2.42 -2.12
C MET A 110 5.71 -1.63 -1.76
N LEU A 111 6.26 -0.85 -2.70
CA LEU A 111 7.39 0.03 -2.41
C LEU A 111 7.03 1.09 -1.37
N SER A 112 5.85 1.71 -1.47
CA SER A 112 5.35 2.66 -0.48
C SER A 112 5.23 2.03 0.91
N ALA A 113 4.64 0.84 1.02
CA ALA A 113 4.49 0.14 2.29
C ALA A 113 5.83 -0.25 2.93
N ILE A 114 6.82 -0.69 2.15
CA ILE A 114 8.16 -1.03 2.67
C ILE A 114 8.94 0.24 3.05
N PHE A 115 8.94 1.23 2.17
CA PHE A 115 9.86 2.36 2.26
C PHE A 115 9.31 3.51 3.10
N ILE A 116 8.01 3.81 2.98
CA ILE A 116 7.37 4.90 3.71
C ILE A 116 7.01 4.42 5.12
N THR A 117 6.34 3.28 5.29
CA THR A 117 5.91 2.84 6.63
C THR A 117 7.10 2.54 7.54
N LYS A 118 8.17 1.90 7.03
CA LYS A 118 9.36 1.59 7.83
C LYS A 118 10.18 2.83 8.19
N ASN A 119 10.33 3.79 7.27
CA ASN A 119 11.04 5.04 7.56
C ASN A 119 10.19 6.01 8.41
N PHE A 120 8.88 6.06 8.18
CA PHE A 120 7.96 6.91 8.93
C PHE A 120 7.83 6.43 10.38
N LEU A 121 7.70 5.11 10.61
CA LEU A 121 7.71 4.54 11.96
C LEU A 121 9.06 4.74 12.67
N ARG A 122 10.19 4.56 11.97
CA ARG A 122 11.52 4.89 12.53
C ARG A 122 11.68 6.36 12.90
N CYS A 123 11.07 7.28 12.14
CA CYS A 123 11.09 8.70 12.46
C CYS A 123 10.19 9.03 13.67
N PHE A 124 9.03 8.36 13.79
CA PHE A 124 8.06 8.58 14.86
C PHE A 124 8.44 7.97 16.22
N ILE A 125 9.27 6.91 16.23
CA ILE A 125 9.82 6.31 17.47
C ILE A 125 10.60 7.33 18.33
N ARG A 126 11.01 8.47 17.75
CA ARG A 126 11.76 9.52 18.48
C ARG A 126 10.88 10.63 19.06
N THR A 127 9.55 10.60 18.89
CA THR A 127 8.65 11.65 19.39
C THR A 127 7.73 11.19 20.51
N ARG A 128 7.57 12.07 21.49
CA ARG A 128 6.87 12.01 22.78
C ARG A 128 5.35 11.73 22.67
N LEU A 129 4.95 10.63 22.03
CA LEU A 129 3.56 10.17 21.91
C LEU A 129 3.29 8.89 22.73
N GLU A 130 4.25 8.50 23.59
CA GLU A 130 4.15 7.34 24.50
C GLU A 130 2.93 7.38 25.43
N ASN A 131 2.34 8.57 25.69
CA ASN A 131 1.32 8.75 26.72
C ASN A 131 -0.11 9.05 26.21
N TRP A 132 -0.36 9.05 24.90
CA TRP A 132 -1.69 9.40 24.39
C TRP A 132 -2.64 8.19 24.37
N LYS A 133 -3.30 7.98 25.51
CA LYS A 133 -4.36 6.99 25.80
C LYS A 133 -5.56 6.97 24.83
N TRP A 134 -5.65 7.88 23.86
CA TRP A 134 -6.79 7.95 22.94
C TRP A 134 -6.78 6.86 21.84
N PHE A 135 -5.67 6.10 21.72
CA PHE A 135 -5.57 4.90 20.86
C PHE A 135 -5.72 3.55 21.61
N LEU A 136 -5.93 3.57 22.94
CA LEU A 136 -6.34 2.40 23.74
C LEU A 136 -7.87 2.25 23.72
#